data_AF-A0A8J7PJL6-F1
#
_entry.id   AF-A0A8J7PJL6-F1
#
_cell.length_a   1.000
_cell.length_b   1.000
_cell.length_c   1.000
_cell.angle_alpha   90.00
_cell.angle_beta   90.00
_cell.angle_gamma   90.00
#
_symmetry.space_group_name_H-M   'P 1'
#
loop_
_entity.id
_entity.type
_entity.pdbx_description
1 polymer ?
#
loop_
_entity_poly.entity_id
_entity_poly.type
_entity_poly.pdbx_seq_one_letter_code
_entity_poly.pdbx_strand_id
1 'polypeptide(L)'
;MNISLNSNLEKFIHQKVEQGYYNSASEVVRDALRLFIEKETLFKQQVDKLNHDIELGLSQLSKGQGIEGDQIFQEIKMLNKKK
;
A
#
# COMPACT_ATOMS: atom_id res chain seq x y z
N MET A 1 -7.70 17.37 -22.67
CA MET A 1 -8.73 16.94 -21.70
C MET A 1 -8.81 18.00 -20.62
N ASN A 2 -10.01 18.49 -20.29
CA ASN A 2 -10.19 19.47 -19.23
C ASN A 2 -10.74 18.76 -17.99
N ILE A 3 -10.05 18.93 -16.85
CA ILE A 3 -10.46 18.40 -15.55
C ILE A 3 -10.77 19.60 -14.67
N SER A 4 -11.95 19.61 -14.05
CA SER A 4 -12.30 20.64 -13.07
C SER A 4 -11.74 20.27 -11.71
N LEU A 5 -11.10 21.22 -11.05
CA LEU A 5 -10.56 21.07 -9.71
C LEU A 5 -11.35 21.97 -8.75
N ASN A 6 -11.34 21.63 -7.47
CA ASN A 6 -11.83 22.56 -6.47
C ASN A 6 -10.80 23.69 -6.26
N SER A 7 -11.25 24.81 -5.70
CA SER A 7 -10.43 26.02 -5.51
C SER A 7 -9.17 25.77 -4.68
N ASN A 8 -9.20 24.83 -3.72
CA ASN A 8 -8.03 24.49 -2.90
C ASN A 8 -6.94 23.81 -3.73
N LEU A 9 -7.32 22.87 -4.61
CA LEU A 9 -6.38 22.18 -5.49
C LEU A 9 -5.82 23.10 -6.58
N GLU A 10 -6.65 23.98 -7.14
CA GLU A 10 -6.17 25.01 -8.08
C GLU A 10 -5.13 25.92 -7.43
N LYS A 11 -5.42 26.43 -6.23
CA LYS A 11 -4.48 27.26 -5.46
C LYS A 11 -3.18 26.52 -5.18
N PHE A 12 -3.25 25.26 -4.77
CA PHE A 12 -2.06 24.44 -4.54
C PHE A 12 -1.20 24.29 -5.80
N ILE A 13 -1.83 23.97 -6.94
CA ILE A 13 -1.12 23.82 -8.22
C ILE A 13 -0.48 25.14 -8.65
N HIS A 14 -1.21 26.26 -8.56
CA HIS A 14 -0.66 27.58 -8.88
C HIS A 14 0.54 27.92 -8.01
N GLN A 15 0.46 27.71 -6.69
CA GLN A 15 1.59 27.94 -5.78
C GLN A 15 2.82 27.12 -6.15
N LYS A 16 2.65 25.87 -6.58
CA LYS A 16 3.77 25.00 -6.99
C LYS A 16 4.46 25.49 -8.26
N VAL A 17 3.71 26.06 -9.19
CA VAL A 17 4.25 26.67 -10.41
C VAL A 17 4.91 28.02 -10.09
N GLU A 18 4.27 28.87 -9.29
CA GLU A 18 4.81 30.18 -8.88
C GLU A 18 6.13 30.06 -8.12
N GLN A 19 6.30 29.00 -7.34
CA GLN A 19 7.55 28.69 -6.62
C GLN A 19 8.68 28.20 -7.55
N GLY A 20 8.41 27.99 -8.83
CA GLY A 20 9.39 27.52 -9.82
C GLY A 20 9.72 26.03 -9.71
N TYR A 21 9.00 25.25 -8.90
CA TYR A 21 9.18 23.80 -8.82
C TYR A 21 8.70 23.07 -10.09
N TYR A 22 7.78 23.70 -10.84
CA TYR A 22 7.16 23.14 -12.03
C TYR A 22 6.94 24.24 -13.09
N ASN A 23 7.01 23.87 -14.36
CA ASN A 23 6.83 24.80 -15.47
C ASN A 23 5.36 25.01 -15.85
N SER A 24 4.47 24.09 -15.44
CA SER A 24 3.04 24.18 -15.77
C SER A 24 2.16 23.39 -14.81
N ALA A 25 0.88 23.77 -14.73
CA ALA A 25 -0.14 23.03 -13.99
C ALA A 25 -0.24 21.57 -14.46
N SER A 26 -0.14 21.32 -15.77
CA SER A 26 -0.19 19.96 -16.33
C SER A 26 0.98 19.09 -15.86
N GLU A 27 2.14 19.69 -15.57
CA GLU A 27 3.28 18.97 -15.02
C GLU A 27 3.02 18.53 -13.57
N VAL A 28 2.50 19.43 -12.74
CA VAL A 28 2.10 19.12 -11.35
C VAL A 28 1.09 17.97 -11.33
N VAL A 29 0.08 18.01 -12.20
CA VAL A 29 -0.95 16.97 -12.28
C VAL A 29 -0.36 15.64 -12.74
N ARG A 30 0.51 15.62 -13.76
CA ARG A 30 1.16 14.38 -14.22
C ARG A 30 2.00 13.74 -13.13
N ASP A 31 2.74 14.53 -12.37
CA ASP A 31 3.59 14.03 -11.28
C ASP A 31 2.74 13.48 -10.13
N ALA A 32 1.68 14.19 -9.74
CA ALA A 32 0.74 13.71 -8.74
C ALA A 32 0.07 12.38 -9.16
N LEU A 33 -0.36 12.27 -10.43
CA LEU A 33 -0.96 11.05 -10.97
C LEU A 33 0.04 9.89 -11.04
N ARG A 34 1.31 10.16 -11.34
CA ARG A 34 2.37 9.14 -11.34
C ARG A 34 2.54 8.53 -9.95
N LEU A 35 2.67 9.37 -8.93
CA LEU A 35 2.76 8.92 -7.54
C LEU A 35 1.49 8.18 -7.10
N PHE A 36 0.32 8.63 -7.56
CA PHE A 36 -0.94 7.95 -7.28
C PHE A 36 -0.98 6.54 -7.88
N ILE A 37 -0.61 6.39 -9.15
CA ILE A 37 -0.57 5.08 -9.85
C ILE A 37 0.46 4.14 -9.19
N GLU A 38 1.64 4.66 -8.81
CA GLU A 38 2.65 3.88 -8.09
C GLU A 38 2.10 3.35 -6.76
N LYS A 39 1.43 4.22 -5.99
CA LYS A 39 0.77 3.83 -4.74
C LYS A 39 -0.32 2.78 -4.96
N GLU A 40 -1.19 2.96 -5.96
CA GLU A 40 -2.24 1.97 -6.28
C GLU A 40 -1.64 0.62 -6.68
N THR A 41 -0.56 0.64 -7.47
CA THR A 41 0.13 -0.57 -7.90
C THR A 41 0.72 -1.33 -6.70
N LEU A 42 1.42 -0.63 -5.80
CA LEU A 42 1.99 -1.22 -4.60
C LEU A 42 0.91 -1.76 -3.65
N PHE A 43 -0.20 -1.04 -3.51
CA PHE A 43 -1.32 -1.49 -2.67
C PHE A 43 -1.94 -2.76 -3.25
N LYS A 44 -2.19 -2.80 -4.56
CA LYS A 44 -2.71 -3.99 -5.24
C LYS A 44 -1.80 -5.20 -5.05
N GLN A 45 -0.49 -5.03 -5.23
CA GLN A 45 0.49 -6.11 -5.01
C GLN A 45 0.47 -6.64 -3.57
N GLN A 46 0.32 -5.77 -2.57
CA GLN A 46 0.21 -6.18 -1.17
C GLN A 46 -1.06 -6.98 -0.90
N VAL A 47 -2.20 -6.55 -1.46
CA VAL A 47 -3.47 -7.27 -1.34
C VAL A 47 -3.40 -8.62 -2.06
N ASP A 48 -2.87 -8.66 -3.28
CA ASP A 48 -2.72 -9.90 -4.05
C ASP A 48 -1.83 -10.91 -3.30
N LYS A 49 -0.71 -10.44 -2.73
CA LYS A 49 0.16 -11.27 -1.89
C LYS A 49 -0.56 -11.78 -0.64
N LEU A 50 -1.27 -10.91 0.08
CA LEU A 50 -2.00 -11.29 1.29
C LEU A 50 -3.07 -12.34 0.98
N ASN A 51 -3.82 -12.16 -0.11
CA ASN A 51 -4.83 -13.12 -0.55
C ASN A 51 -4.19 -14.47 -0.88
N HIS A 52 -3.05 -14.46 -1.58
CA HIS A 52 -2.29 -15.69 -1.86
C HIS A 52 -1.83 -16.40 -0.58
N ASP A 53 -1.28 -15.65 0.38
CA ASP A 53 -0.80 -16.21 1.66
C ASP A 53 -1.97 -16.80 2.47
N ILE A 54 -3.15 -16.15 2.45
CA ILE A 54 -4.39 -16.67 3.07
C ILE A 54 -4.84 -17.97 2.39
N GLU A 55 -4.92 -17.99 1.06
CA GLU A 55 -5.30 -19.19 0.29
C GLU A 55 -4.36 -20.36 0.56
N LEU A 56 -3.05 -20.09 0.61
CA LEU A 56 -2.05 -21.09 0.98
C LEU A 56 -2.29 -21.63 2.39
N GLY A 57 -2.48 -20.75 3.38
CA GLY A 57 -2.78 -21.14 4.75
C GLY A 57 -4.06 -21.98 4.89
N LEU A 58 -5.13 -21.58 4.20
CA LEU A 58 -6.39 -22.34 4.17
C LEU A 58 -6.20 -23.73 3.53
N SER A 59 -5.40 -23.83 2.46
CA SER A 59 -5.07 -25.12 1.84
C SER A 59 -4.29 -26.03 2.80
N GLN A 60 -3.29 -25.49 3.50
CA GLN A 60 -2.51 -26.22 4.50
C GLN A 60 -3.40 -26.70 5.66
N LEU A 61 -4.29 -25.85 6.16
CA LEU A 61 -5.26 -26.22 7.19
C LEU A 61 -6.18 -27.36 6.72
N SER A 62 -6.68 -27.30 5.49
CA SER A 62 -7.54 -28.36 4.94
C SER A 62 -6.83 -29.71 4.81
N LYS A 63 -5.50 -29.70 4.70
CA LYS A 63 -4.63 -30.89 4.65
C LYS A 63 -4.19 -31.37 6.05
N GLY A 64 -4.69 -30.75 7.12
CA GLY A 64 -4.31 -31.09 8.50
C GLY A 64 -2.91 -30.61 8.90
N GLN A 65 -2.32 -29.66 8.17
CA GLN A 65 -1.00 -29.10 8.47
C GLN A 65 -1.05 -27.92 9.45
N GLY A 66 -2.21 -27.71 10.11
CA GLY A 66 -2.37 -26.72 11.16
C GLY A 66 -1.68 -27.13 12.46
N ILE A 67 -1.33 -26.14 13.27
CA ILE A 67 -0.82 -26.33 14.64
C ILE A 67 -1.82 -25.70 15.61
N GLU A 68 -2.04 -26.36 16.75
CA GLU A 68 -2.91 -25.82 17.80
C GLU A 68 -2.38 -24.49 18.35
N GLY A 69 -3.28 -23.51 18.47
CA GLY A 69 -2.92 -22.13 18.81
C GLY A 69 -2.17 -22.01 20.13
N ASP A 70 -2.65 -22.68 21.17
CA ASP A 70 -2.03 -22.62 22.50
C ASP A 70 -0.61 -23.21 22.50
N GLN A 71 -0.35 -24.24 21.70
CA GLN A 71 0.95 -24.88 21.60
C GLN A 71 1.98 -23.95 20.96
N ILE A 72 1.63 -23.32 19.82
CA ILE A 72 2.55 -22.42 19.13
C ILE A 72 2.83 -21.14 19.94
N PHE A 73 1.85 -20.60 20.66
CA PHE A 73 2.07 -19.44 21.53
C PHE A 73 3.02 -19.73 22.70
N GLN A 74 2.97 -20.95 23.26
CA GLN A 74 3.90 -21.36 24.30
C GLN A 74 5.33 -21.48 23.76
N GLU A 75 5.49 -22.08 22.57
CA GLU A 75 6.79 -22.23 21.92
C GLU A 75 7.44 -20.87 21.60
N ILE A 76 6.69 -19.94 21.00
CA ILE A 76 7.19 -18.59 20.69
C ILE A 76 7.63 -17.84 21.97
N LYS A 77 6.86 -17.95 23.06
CA LYS A 77 7.23 -17.36 24.36
C LYS A 77 8.52 -17.95 24.92
N MET A 78 8.76 -19.25 24.74
CA MET A 78 9.99 -19.90 25.18
C MET A 78 11.20 -19.49 24.34
N LEU A 79 11.03 -19.32 23.02
CA LEU A 79 12.09 -18.86 22.13
C LEU A 79 12.54 -17.42 22.45
N ASN A 80 11.59 -16.53 22.76
CA ASN A 80 11.90 -15.15 23.14
C ASN A 80 12.57 -15.00 24.51
N LYS A 81 12.48 -16.01 25.39
CA LYS A 81 13.16 -16.02 26.70
C LYS A 81 14.60 -16.54 26.65
N LYS A 82 15.02 -17.17 25.54
CA LYS A 82 16.37 -17.74 25.34
C LYS A 82 17.33 -16.79 24.62
N LYS A 83 16.85 -15.62 24.18
CA LYS A 83 17.67 -14.49 23.71
C LYS A 83 17.94 -13.54 24.86
#